data_AF-A0A381UF47-F1
#
_entry.id   AF-A0A381UF47-F1
#
_cell.length_a   1.000
_cell.length_b   1.000
_cell.length_c   1.000
_cell.angle_alpha   90.00
_cell.angle_beta   90.00
_cell.angle_gamma   90.00
#
_symmetry.space_group_name_H-M   'P 1'
#
loop_
_entity.id
_entity.type
_entity.pdbx_description
1 polymer ?
#
loop_
_entity_poly.entity_id
_entity_poly.type
_entity_poly.pdbx_seq_one_letter_code
_entity_poly.pdbx_strand_id
1 'polypeptide(L)'
;MDSTRGHIFQAEAILNKANTQLQELLVKLATSIKTFPGFLDMDTVQAIELEPIVGFPDRGCIVVTPEGFLKELVLSILPGAATLGGYEQSEQLKDLDLPSQEETVYLYCAINVLAEWIEAN
;
A
#
# COMPACT_ATOMS: atom_id res chain seq x y z
N MET A 1 34.19 18.48 -0.62
CA MET A 1 33.24 17.49 -0.07
C MET A 1 31.78 17.97 -0.16
N ASP A 2 31.42 18.84 -1.11
CA ASP A 2 30.17 19.62 -1.04
C ASP A 2 29.18 19.37 -2.21
N SER A 3 29.66 19.01 -3.42
CA SER A 3 28.76 18.84 -4.58
C SER A 3 27.92 17.55 -4.54
N THR A 4 28.48 16.44 -4.05
CA THR A 4 27.79 15.14 -4.03
C THR A 4 26.57 15.16 -3.11
N ARG A 5 26.63 15.88 -1.97
CA ARG A 5 25.47 16.05 -1.07
C ARG A 5 24.38 16.86 -1.75
N GLY A 6 24.74 17.92 -2.46
CA GLY A 6 23.79 18.70 -3.26
C GLY A 6 23.03 17.86 -4.29
N HIS A 7 23.72 16.93 -4.96
CA HIS A 7 23.07 16.03 -5.92
C HIS A 7 22.13 15.01 -5.28
N ILE A 8 22.46 14.49 -4.09
CA ILE A 8 21.57 13.57 -3.35
C ILE A 8 20.27 14.29 -2.95
N PHE A 9 20.36 15.49 -2.38
CA PHE A 9 19.17 16.27 -2.03
C PHE A 9 18.29 16.61 -3.25
N GLN A 10 18.92 16.88 -4.40
CA GLN A 10 18.18 17.09 -5.64
C GLN A 10 17.45 15.81 -6.09
N ALA A 11 18.10 14.65 -5.98
CA ALA A 11 17.46 13.37 -6.29
C ALA A 11 16.25 13.10 -5.38
N GLU A 12 16.40 13.31 -4.06
CA GLU A 12 15.29 13.16 -3.10
C GLU A 12 14.13 14.12 -3.41
N ALA A 13 14.41 15.38 -3.75
CA ALA A 13 13.38 16.34 -4.11
C ALA A 13 12.60 15.93 -5.37
N ILE A 14 13.27 15.32 -6.34
CA ILE A 14 12.63 14.76 -7.54
C ILE A 14 11.71 13.61 -7.16
N LEU A 15 12.19 12.66 -6.33
CA LEU A 15 11.40 11.51 -5.88
C LEU A 15 10.18 11.95 -5.07
N ASN A 16 10.33 12.87 -4.12
CA ASN A 16 9.20 13.38 -3.32
C ASN A 16 8.11 14.02 -4.19
N LYS A 17 8.53 14.76 -5.23
CA LYS A 17 7.58 15.33 -6.19
C LYS A 17 6.89 14.24 -7.00
N ALA A 18 7.63 13.24 -7.46
CA ALA A 18 7.06 12.10 -8.19
C ALA A 18 6.06 11.33 -7.31
N ASN A 19 6.39 11.06 -6.05
CA ASN A 19 5.53 10.37 -5.09
C ASN A 19 4.23 11.13 -4.88
N THR A 20 4.27 12.46 -4.73
CA THR A 20 3.05 13.28 -4.63
C THR A 20 2.16 13.09 -5.86
N GLN A 21 2.73 13.12 -7.07
CA GLN A 21 1.97 12.98 -8.31
C GLN A 21 1.42 11.55 -8.52
N LEU A 22 2.21 10.53 -8.16
CA LEU A 22 1.78 9.13 -8.21
C LEU A 22 0.68 8.86 -7.18
N GLN A 23 0.78 9.41 -5.97
CA GLN A 23 -0.24 9.30 -4.93
C GLN A 23 -1.56 9.93 -5.40
N GLU A 24 -1.53 11.12 -6.00
CA GLU A 24 -2.72 11.74 -6.60
C GLU A 24 -3.35 10.87 -7.71
N LEU A 25 -2.52 10.21 -8.52
CA LEU A 25 -2.99 9.31 -9.57
C LEU A 25 -3.60 8.02 -8.99
N LEU A 26 -2.96 7.46 -7.96
CA LEU A 26 -3.44 6.27 -7.27
C LEU A 26 -4.82 6.51 -6.64
N VAL A 27 -5.01 7.65 -5.97
CA VAL A 27 -6.32 8.06 -5.42
C VAL A 27 -7.38 8.15 -6.52
N LYS A 28 -7.05 8.77 -7.67
CA LYS A 28 -7.98 8.89 -8.79
C LYS A 28 -8.40 7.54 -9.37
N LEU A 29 -7.45 6.60 -9.49
CA LEU A 29 -7.73 5.26 -9.98
C LEU A 29 -8.56 4.47 -8.97
N ALA A 30 -8.13 4.40 -7.71
CA ALA A 30 -8.81 3.64 -6.66
C ALA A 30 -10.26 4.10 -6.47
N THR A 31 -10.50 5.41 -6.42
CA THR A 31 -11.84 5.97 -6.24
C THR A 31 -12.75 5.86 -7.48
N SER A 32 -12.20 5.45 -8.64
CA SER A 32 -13.00 5.15 -9.82
C SER A 32 -13.62 3.75 -9.79
N ILE A 33 -13.11 2.86 -8.93
CA ILE A 33 -13.57 1.49 -8.77
C ILE A 33 -14.83 1.47 -7.91
N LYS A 34 -15.97 1.05 -8.50
CA LYS A 34 -17.27 1.02 -7.80
C LYS A 34 -17.35 0.01 -6.66
N THR A 35 -16.76 -1.16 -6.87
CA THR A 35 -16.74 -2.27 -5.91
C THR A 35 -15.30 -2.67 -5.75
N PHE A 36 -14.65 -2.16 -4.72
CA PHE A 36 -13.25 -2.47 -4.47
C PHE A 36 -13.12 -3.94 -4.03
N PRO A 37 -12.13 -4.68 -4.55
CA PRO A 37 -11.96 -6.09 -4.21
C PRO A 37 -11.62 -6.30 -2.73
N GLY A 38 -12.09 -7.43 -2.22
CA GLY A 38 -11.71 -7.92 -0.91
C GLY A 38 -10.27 -8.45 -0.92
N PHE A 39 -9.54 -8.24 0.17
CA PHE A 39 -8.23 -8.84 0.38
C PHE A 39 -8.40 -10.36 0.47
N LEU A 40 -7.80 -11.13 -0.44
CA LEU A 40 -7.95 -12.59 -0.52
C LEU A 40 -9.42 -13.06 -0.44
N ASP A 41 -10.32 -12.38 -1.14
CA ASP A 41 -11.78 -12.63 -1.14
C ASP A 41 -12.46 -12.48 0.23
N MET A 42 -11.84 -11.75 1.17
CA MET A 42 -12.48 -11.39 2.44
C MET A 42 -13.55 -10.32 2.24
N ASP A 43 -14.72 -10.53 2.87
CA ASP A 43 -15.78 -9.52 2.91
C ASP A 43 -15.47 -8.35 3.87
N THR A 44 -14.57 -8.57 4.84
CA THR A 44 -14.29 -7.62 5.94
C THR A 44 -13.24 -6.57 5.59
N VAL A 45 -12.32 -6.89 4.68
CA VAL A 45 -11.20 -6.01 4.28
C VAL A 45 -11.24 -5.80 2.78
N GLN A 46 -11.47 -4.56 2.35
CA GLN A 46 -11.32 -4.18 0.96
C GLN A 46 -9.91 -3.65 0.73
N ALA A 47 -9.07 -4.40 0.05
CA ALA A 47 -7.71 -4.01 -0.30
C ALA A 47 -7.14 -4.96 -1.38
N ILE A 48 -6.17 -4.49 -2.17
CA ILE A 48 -5.38 -5.37 -3.05
C ILE A 48 -3.95 -5.46 -2.53
N GLU A 49 -3.46 -6.68 -2.38
CA GLU A 49 -2.07 -6.96 -2.01
C GLU A 49 -1.10 -6.56 -3.12
N LEU A 50 0.04 -5.98 -2.73
CA LEU A 50 1.15 -5.71 -3.62
C LEU A 50 2.26 -6.73 -3.37
N GLU A 51 2.79 -7.27 -4.46
CA GLU A 51 3.91 -8.20 -4.41
C GLU A 51 5.16 -7.54 -3.77
N PRO A 52 5.91 -8.29 -2.93
CA PRO A 52 7.16 -7.81 -2.38
C PRO A 52 8.17 -7.43 -3.47
N ILE A 53 8.82 -6.27 -3.31
CA ILE A 53 9.82 -5.80 -4.25
C ILE A 53 11.18 -6.41 -3.92
N VAL A 54 11.75 -7.16 -4.87
CA VAL A 54 13.08 -7.76 -4.71
C VAL A 54 14.12 -6.68 -4.40
N GLY A 55 14.85 -6.86 -3.30
CA GLY A 55 15.90 -5.95 -2.84
C GLY A 55 15.44 -4.89 -1.85
N PHE A 56 14.14 -4.78 -1.57
CA PHE A 56 13.64 -3.96 -0.45
C PHE A 56 13.57 -4.78 0.85
N PRO A 57 13.60 -4.11 2.02
CA PRO A 57 13.30 -4.76 3.29
C PRO A 57 11.92 -5.41 3.27
N ASP A 58 11.74 -6.45 4.06
CA ASP A 58 10.42 -7.00 4.33
C ASP A 58 9.57 -5.96 5.08
N ARG A 59 8.43 -5.58 4.49
CA ARG A 59 7.47 -4.59 5.01
C ARG A 59 6.16 -5.25 5.44
N GLY A 60 6.11 -6.57 5.50
CA GLY A 60 4.85 -7.30 5.68
C GLY A 60 3.93 -7.20 4.47
N CYS A 61 2.63 -7.34 4.71
CA CYS A 61 1.62 -7.34 3.67
C CYS A 61 1.26 -5.89 3.28
N ILE A 62 1.91 -5.35 2.24
CA ILE A 62 1.54 -4.05 1.71
C ILE A 62 0.29 -4.19 0.83
N VAL A 63 -0.67 -3.30 1.06
CA VAL A 63 -1.91 -3.26 0.30
C VAL A 63 -2.24 -1.85 -0.18
N VAL A 64 -2.99 -1.75 -1.27
CA VAL A 64 -3.68 -0.51 -1.67
C VAL A 64 -5.13 -0.54 -1.21
N THR A 65 -5.58 0.54 -0.57
CA THR A 65 -6.96 0.68 -0.05
C THR A 65 -7.91 1.32 -1.07
N PRO A 66 -9.25 1.28 -0.84
CA PRO A 66 -10.24 1.90 -1.73
C PRO A 66 -10.08 3.41 -1.88
N GLU A 67 -9.50 4.07 -0.88
CA GLU A 67 -9.20 5.49 -0.92
C GLU A 67 -7.89 5.79 -1.68
N GLY A 68 -7.15 4.76 -2.10
CA GLY A 68 -5.91 4.87 -2.87
C GLY A 68 -4.69 5.17 -2.02
N PHE A 69 -4.62 4.66 -0.78
CA PHE A 69 -3.43 4.75 0.06
C PHE A 69 -2.72 3.40 0.17
N LEU A 70 -1.39 3.45 0.28
CA LEU A 70 -0.59 2.30 0.66
C LEU A 70 -0.64 2.10 2.18
N LYS A 71 -0.90 0.88 2.63
CA LYS A 71 -0.93 0.49 4.05
C LYS A 71 -0.24 -0.85 4.25
N GLU A 72 0.23 -1.10 5.46
CA GLU A 72 0.53 -2.46 5.92
C GLU A 72 -0.76 -3.07 6.49
N LEU A 73 -1.18 -4.23 5.98
CA LEU A 73 -2.25 -5.01 6.58
C LEU A 73 -1.67 -5.97 7.62
N VAL A 74 -2.09 -5.78 8.87
CA VAL A 74 -1.71 -6.65 9.98
C VAL A 74 -2.93 -7.43 10.44
N LEU A 75 -2.85 -8.75 10.25
CA LEU A 75 -3.83 -9.71 10.76
C LEU A 75 -3.31 -10.30 12.07
N SER A 76 -4.13 -10.27 13.11
CA SER A 76 -3.78 -10.78 14.44
C SER A 76 -4.93 -11.58 15.03
N ILE A 77 -4.59 -12.63 15.78
CA ILE A 77 -5.58 -13.42 16.53
C ILE A 77 -5.44 -13.02 18.00
N LEU A 78 -6.52 -12.47 18.56
CA LEU A 78 -6.62 -12.04 19.95
C LEU A 78 -7.40 -13.08 20.76
N PRO A 79 -7.12 -13.24 22.06
CA PRO A 79 -8.00 -14.00 22.95
C PRO A 79 -9.39 -13.35 23.04
N GLY A 80 -10.43 -14.13 22.77
CA GLY A 80 -11.82 -13.69 22.74
C GLY A 80 -12.68 -14.34 23.84
N ALA A 81 -13.97 -13.99 23.87
CA ALA A 81 -14.91 -14.58 24.82
C ALA A 81 -15.03 -16.11 24.60
N ALA A 82 -14.88 -16.90 25.65
CA ALA A 82 -14.96 -18.37 25.58
C ALA A 82 -16.31 -18.86 25.00
N THR A 83 -17.38 -18.10 25.19
CA THR A 83 -18.72 -18.39 24.66
C THR A 83 -18.83 -18.22 23.14
N LEU A 84 -17.86 -17.55 22.51
CA LEU A 84 -17.81 -17.28 21.07
C LEU A 84 -16.63 -17.99 20.38
N GLY A 85 -16.03 -19.00 21.03
CA GLY A 85 -14.91 -19.76 20.48
C GLY A 85 -13.54 -19.35 21.03
N GLY A 86 -13.47 -18.36 21.92
CA GLY A 86 -12.26 -18.04 22.69
C GLY A 86 -11.16 -17.27 21.95
N TYR A 87 -11.38 -16.94 20.67
CA TYR A 87 -10.45 -16.16 19.85
C TYR A 87 -11.22 -15.17 18.96
N GLU A 88 -10.63 -14.01 18.69
CA GLU A 88 -11.16 -12.95 17.85
C GLU A 88 -10.09 -12.56 16.81
N GLN A 89 -10.48 -12.41 15.56
CA GLN A 89 -9.59 -11.91 14.51
C GLN A 89 -9.61 -10.39 14.51
N SER A 90 -8.43 -9.77 14.56
CA SER A 90 -8.24 -8.32 14.47
C SER A 90 -7.52 -7.99 13.18
N GLU A 91 -8.07 -7.03 12.46
CA GLU A 91 -7.56 -6.52 11.19
C GLU A 91 -7.15 -5.06 11.41
N GLN A 92 -5.91 -4.71 11.06
CA GLN A 92 -5.41 -3.34 11.19
C GLN A 92 -4.70 -2.91 9.92
N LEU A 93 -5.08 -1.75 9.40
CA LEU A 93 -4.35 -1.06 8.35
C LEU A 93 -3.45 0.00 8.99
N LYS A 94 -2.14 -0.17 8.85
CA LYS A 94 -1.14 0.76 9.40
C LYS A 94 -0.57 1.64 8.32
N ASP A 95 -0.27 2.88 8.70
CA ASP A 95 0.49 3.80 7.86
C ASP A 95 1.90 3.26 7.63
N LEU A 96 2.38 3.41 6.41
CA LEU A 96 3.74 3.05 6.04
C LEU A 96 4.65 4.28 6.16
N ASP A 97 5.82 4.09 6.77
CA ASP A 97 6.91 5.07 6.75
C ASP A 97 8.00 4.55 5.80
N LEU A 98 7.88 4.92 4.52
CA LEU A 98 8.76 4.46 3.45
C LEU A 98 9.75 5.56 3.06
N PRO A 99 11.01 5.22 2.81
CA PRO A 99 11.92 6.09 2.08
C PRO A 99 11.34 6.43 0.70
N SER A 100 11.61 7.63 0.21
CA SER A 100 11.02 8.14 -1.04
C SER A 100 11.23 7.20 -2.24
N GLN A 101 12.41 6.57 -2.33
CA GLN A 101 12.72 5.59 -3.37
C GLN A 101 11.84 4.32 -3.29
N GLU A 102 11.50 3.86 -2.09
CA GLU A 102 10.66 2.67 -1.92
C GLU A 102 9.20 3.02 -2.23
N GLU A 103 8.75 4.15 -1.71
CA GLU A 103 7.42 4.70 -1.95
C GLU A 103 7.15 4.90 -3.45
N THR A 104 8.12 5.44 -4.22
CA THR A 104 7.96 5.61 -5.67
C THR A 104 7.61 4.30 -6.37
N VAL A 105 8.32 3.22 -6.02
CA VAL A 105 8.14 1.92 -6.69
C VAL A 105 6.83 1.28 -6.26
N TYR A 106 6.49 1.29 -4.96
CA TYR A 106 5.21 0.76 -4.51
C TYR A 106 4.01 1.51 -5.08
N LEU A 107 4.06 2.85 -5.15
CA LEU A 107 2.99 3.64 -5.77
C LEU A 107 2.81 3.29 -7.25
N TYR A 108 3.92 3.16 -7.99
CA TYR A 108 3.89 2.76 -9.39
C TYR A 108 3.31 1.35 -9.58
N CYS A 109 3.73 0.39 -8.75
CA CYS A 109 3.18 -0.97 -8.75
C CYS A 109 1.68 -0.98 -8.44
N ALA A 110 1.23 -0.22 -7.43
CA ALA A 110 -0.18 -0.13 -7.07
C ALA A 110 -1.04 0.43 -8.21
N ILE A 111 -0.55 1.45 -8.91
CA ILE A 111 -1.22 2.00 -10.10
C ILE A 111 -1.41 0.93 -11.17
N ASN A 112 -0.37 0.14 -11.47
CA ASN A 112 -0.45 -0.92 -12.48
C ASN A 112 -1.43 -2.01 -12.06
N VAL A 113 -1.36 -2.45 -10.79
CA VAL A 113 -2.29 -3.47 -10.26
C VAL A 113 -3.75 -3.01 -10.33
N LEU A 114 -4.03 -1.75 -9.98
CA LEU A 114 -5.39 -1.21 -10.12
C LEU A 114 -5.83 -1.08 -11.58
N ALA A 115 -4.92 -0.67 -12.47
CA ALA A 115 -5.23 -0.56 -13.89
C ALA A 115 -5.57 -1.94 -14.49
N GLU A 116 -4.77 -2.96 -14.20
CA GLU A 116 -5.03 -4.35 -14.62
C GLU A 116 -6.36 -4.86 -14.06
N TRP A 117 -6.66 -4.58 -12.78
CA TRP A 117 -7.93 -4.96 -12.17
C TRP A 117 -9.13 -4.29 -12.86
N ILE A 118 -9.02 -3.00 -13.19
CA ILE A 118 -10.07 -2.26 -13.92
C ILE A 118 -10.25 -2.79 -15.34
N GLU A 119 -9.19 -3.19 -16.02
CA GLU A 119 -9.30 -3.77 -17.37
C GLU A 119 -9.96 -5.16 -17.36
N ALA A 120 -9.84 -5.88 -16.24
CA ALA A 120 -10.41 -7.22 -16.08
C ALA A 120 -11.89 -7.23 -15.60
N ASN A 121 -12.46 -6.08 -15.16
CA ASN A 121 -13.78 -6.02 -14.50
C ASN A 121 -14.65 -4.84 -14.96
#